data_AF-A0A445B783-F1
#
_entry.id   AF-A0A445B783-F1
#
_cell.length_a   1.000
_cell.length_b   1.000
_cell.length_c   1.000
_cell.angle_alpha   90.00
_cell.angle_beta   90.00
_cell.angle_gamma   90.00
#
_symmetry.space_group_name_H-M   'P 1'
#
loop_
_entity.id
_entity.type
_entity.pdbx_description
1 polymer ?
#
loop_
_entity_poly.entity_id
_entity_poly.type
_entity_poly.pdbx_seq_one_letter_code
_entity_poly.pdbx_strand_id
1 'polypeptide(L)'
;MFRNIGGRVNGHLQCIHYSIFNSFSHTPRLVLKNTERKRRLEREREREREMGRRRCFLNISIGEELEGRIVVELFNDVVPKTAENFRALCTGDKGIAPNTGVPLHFKGSCFHRIIKGFMIQGGDISAGDGTGGESIYGLKFEDENFELKHERKGMLSMANSGPNTNGSQFFITTTRTSHLDGKHVVFGKVVKGMGVVRSIEHVTTGDDDRPTLDVKIVDCGEIPEGEDDGISNFFKDGDTYPDWPADLDESPNELEWWTESVNNIKTFGNDYYKKQDYKMAQKKYRKALRYLDICLRKTKSQIFTNSSACKLKLGDLKGALLDTEFAVRDGENNAKALFRQGQELFFPLNISVLLLVINVSHFLLLLLCCFRVLTYQAYMALHDIDAAVESFKKALTLEPNDAGIKKELAAARKKLIGAIKRKRHIARCSNNICYASASQSRELNSLFGGYYSYGNVGYPMDQ
;
A
#
# COMPACT_ATOMS: atom_id res chain seq x y z
N MET A 1 91.61 -8.80 38.94
CA MET A 1 92.17 -7.75 39.84
C MET A 1 90.97 -6.94 40.32
N PHE A 2 90.49 -6.91 41.57
CA PHE A 2 91.06 -7.07 42.90
C PHE A 2 90.07 -7.81 43.83
N ARG A 3 90.62 -8.39 44.90
CA ARG A 3 89.97 -9.11 46.02
C ARG A 3 89.37 -8.15 47.07
N ASN A 4 88.37 -8.67 47.81
CA ASN A 4 88.04 -8.50 49.24
C ASN A 4 88.33 -7.18 49.95
N ILE A 5 87.33 -6.62 50.67
CA ILE A 5 87.37 -6.35 52.13
C ILE A 5 85.92 -6.35 52.68
N GLY A 6 85.66 -7.05 53.78
CA GLY A 6 84.43 -6.98 54.56
C GLY A 6 84.51 -5.94 55.70
N GLY A 7 83.37 -5.42 56.14
CA GLY A 7 83.31 -4.51 57.29
C GLY A 7 81.87 -4.21 57.73
N ARG A 8 81.51 -4.72 58.91
CA ARG A 8 80.27 -4.48 59.67
C ARG A 8 80.27 -3.04 60.21
N VAL A 9 79.17 -2.30 60.05
CA VAL A 9 78.74 -1.27 61.02
C VAL A 9 77.22 -1.32 61.16
N ASN A 10 76.77 -1.55 62.39
CA ASN A 10 75.38 -1.52 62.83
C ASN A 10 74.91 -0.06 63.02
N GLY A 11 73.62 0.16 62.79
CA GLY A 11 72.81 1.04 63.65
C GLY A 11 72.73 2.51 63.26
N HIS A 12 71.75 2.82 62.41
CA HIS A 12 70.78 3.94 62.54
C HIS A 12 70.29 4.36 61.16
N LEU A 13 69.19 3.76 60.72
CA LEU A 13 68.13 4.45 59.96
C LEU A 13 66.91 3.50 59.91
N GLN A 14 66.38 3.21 61.09
CA GLN A 14 65.04 2.67 61.23
C GLN A 14 64.11 3.88 61.37
N CYS A 15 62.97 3.85 60.68
CA CYS A 15 61.96 4.91 60.55
C CYS A 15 62.18 5.86 59.35
N ILE A 16 61.69 5.43 58.19
CA ILE A 16 60.87 6.15 57.18
C ILE A 16 61.08 5.40 55.85
N HIS A 17 60.31 4.32 55.65
CA HIS A 17 59.85 3.83 54.32
C HIS A 17 59.00 2.55 54.38
N TYR A 18 58.50 2.15 55.56
CA TYR A 18 57.42 1.16 55.68
C TYR A 18 56.06 1.88 55.74
N SER A 19 55.63 2.49 54.62
CA SER A 19 54.25 2.99 54.45
C SER A 19 53.79 3.11 52.98
N ILE A 20 54.50 2.54 52.00
CA ILE A 20 54.10 2.59 50.58
C ILE A 20 54.00 1.17 49.98
N PHE A 21 53.68 0.16 50.77
CA PHE A 21 53.50 -1.21 50.25
C PHE A 21 52.33 -1.94 50.91
N ASN A 22 51.20 -1.25 51.13
CA ASN A 22 49.96 -1.93 51.53
C ASN A 22 48.67 -1.35 50.90
N SER A 23 48.76 -0.69 49.75
CA SER A 23 47.60 -0.09 49.06
C SER A 23 47.18 -0.83 47.78
N PHE A 24 47.80 -1.98 47.45
CA PHE A 24 47.51 -2.75 46.24
C PHE A 24 47.03 -4.18 46.58
N SER A 25 45.90 -4.30 47.28
CA SER A 25 45.27 -5.61 47.53
C SER A 25 43.80 -5.68 47.13
N HIS A 26 43.25 -4.65 46.44
CA HIS A 26 41.83 -4.62 46.03
C HIS A 26 41.60 -4.61 44.51
N THR A 27 42.64 -4.66 43.68
CA THR A 27 42.53 -4.52 42.22
C THR A 27 42.61 -5.82 41.37
N PRO A 28 43.10 -7.00 41.82
CA PRO A 28 43.14 -8.17 40.93
C PRO A 28 41.76 -8.77 40.64
N ARG A 29 40.87 -8.76 41.63
CA ARG A 29 39.57 -9.46 41.57
C ARG A 29 38.55 -8.75 40.67
N LEU A 30 38.61 -7.42 40.59
CA LEU A 30 37.78 -6.59 39.70
C LEU A 30 38.24 -6.68 38.24
N VAL A 31 39.56 -6.67 37.99
CA VAL A 31 40.13 -6.80 36.64
C VAL A 31 39.88 -8.20 36.05
N LEU A 32 40.03 -9.26 36.85
CA LEU A 32 39.71 -10.63 36.44
C LEU A 32 38.22 -10.80 36.13
N LYS A 33 37.32 -10.29 36.99
CA LYS A 33 35.86 -10.30 36.75
C LYS A 33 35.46 -9.55 35.49
N ASN A 34 36.09 -8.41 35.20
CA ASN A 34 35.83 -7.64 33.98
C ASN A 34 36.34 -8.36 32.72
N THR A 35 37.45 -9.08 32.83
CA THR A 35 38.03 -9.86 31.73
C THR A 35 37.22 -11.13 31.43
N GLU A 36 36.74 -11.82 32.46
CA GLU A 36 35.81 -12.96 32.32
C GLU A 36 34.47 -12.52 31.75
N ARG A 37 33.92 -11.39 32.20
CA ARG A 37 32.69 -10.80 31.64
C ARG A 37 32.88 -10.44 30.16
N LYS A 38 34.01 -9.85 29.79
CA LYS A 38 34.31 -9.52 28.39
C LYS A 38 34.42 -10.77 27.52
N ARG A 39 35.16 -11.80 27.97
CA ARG A 39 35.26 -13.10 27.27
C ARG A 39 33.92 -13.82 27.16
N ARG A 40 33.05 -13.71 28.16
CA ARG A 40 31.70 -14.29 28.14
C ARG A 40 30.82 -13.58 27.10
N LEU A 41 30.82 -12.25 27.08
CA LEU A 41 30.10 -11.45 26.08
C LEU A 41 30.62 -11.70 24.66
N GLU A 42 31.93 -11.90 24.51
CA GLU A 42 32.56 -12.20 23.23
C GLU A 42 32.15 -13.60 22.72
N ARG A 43 32.10 -14.61 23.61
CA ARG A 43 31.58 -15.94 23.29
C ARG A 43 30.07 -15.95 23.00
N GLU A 44 29.28 -15.14 23.71
CA GLU A 44 27.85 -14.97 23.44
C GLU A 44 27.64 -14.33 22.06
N ARG A 45 28.44 -13.30 21.70
CA ARG A 45 28.44 -12.69 20.36
C ARG A 45 28.92 -13.64 19.26
N GLU A 46 29.93 -14.47 19.52
CA GLU A 46 30.37 -15.48 18.57
C GLU A 46 29.28 -16.54 18.34
N ARG A 47 28.62 -17.00 19.41
CA ARG A 47 27.46 -17.90 19.29
C ARG A 47 26.29 -17.27 18.55
N GLU A 48 26.00 -15.99 18.78
CA GLU A 48 24.97 -15.25 18.05
C GLU A 48 25.35 -14.96 16.59
N ARG A 49 26.64 -15.04 16.24
CA ARG A 49 27.11 -14.99 14.85
C ARG A 49 27.06 -16.37 14.18
N GLU A 50 27.23 -17.44 14.94
CA GLU A 50 27.07 -18.83 14.47
C GLU A 50 25.59 -19.20 14.28
N MET A 51 24.71 -18.72 15.16
CA MET A 51 23.26 -18.76 14.98
C MET A 51 22.88 -17.73 13.93
N GLY A 52 22.46 -18.16 12.73
CA GLY A 52 22.13 -17.26 11.64
C GLY A 52 21.18 -16.12 12.02
N ARG A 53 21.14 -15.07 11.19
CA ARG A 53 20.26 -13.91 11.43
C ARG A 53 18.81 -14.35 11.56
N ARG A 54 18.14 -13.86 12.61
CA ARG A 54 16.74 -14.21 12.89
C ARG A 54 15.81 -13.63 11.83
N ARG A 55 14.76 -14.38 11.49
CA ARG A 55 13.71 -13.94 10.57
C ARG A 55 12.39 -13.75 11.31
N CYS A 56 11.65 -12.72 10.95
CA CYS A 56 10.30 -12.48 11.45
C CYS A 56 9.34 -12.21 10.29
N PHE A 57 8.06 -12.48 10.48
CA PHE A 57 7.02 -12.18 9.49
C PHE A 57 5.98 -11.21 10.01
N LEU A 58 5.40 -10.45 9.09
CA LEU A 58 4.24 -9.58 9.29
C LEU A 58 3.20 -9.92 8.20
N ASN A 59 2.05 -10.45 8.60
CA ASN A 59 0.91 -10.64 7.71
C ASN A 59 0.09 -9.34 7.70
N ILE A 60 -0.14 -8.79 6.50
CA ILE A 60 -0.72 -7.47 6.33
C ILE A 60 -2.12 -7.57 5.76
N SER A 61 -3.04 -6.76 6.29
CA SER A 61 -4.29 -6.41 5.62
C SER A 61 -4.32 -4.95 5.22
N ILE A 62 -5.00 -4.65 4.11
CA ILE A 62 -5.32 -3.29 3.66
C ILE A 62 -6.84 -3.19 3.62
N GLY A 63 -7.42 -2.30 4.42
CA GLY A 63 -8.83 -2.33 4.78
C GLY A 63 -9.17 -3.67 5.46
N GLU A 64 -10.20 -4.34 4.96
CA GLU A 64 -10.65 -5.65 5.45
C GLU A 64 -10.03 -6.83 4.68
N GLU A 65 -9.12 -6.55 3.73
CA GLU A 65 -8.58 -7.58 2.84
C GLU A 65 -7.15 -7.95 3.22
N LEU A 66 -6.92 -9.25 3.37
CA LEU A 66 -5.58 -9.80 3.55
C LEU A 66 -4.75 -9.61 2.27
N GLU A 67 -3.66 -8.85 2.35
CA GLU A 67 -2.82 -8.47 1.20
C GLU A 67 -1.67 -9.45 0.99
N GLY A 68 -0.96 -9.84 2.06
CA GLY A 68 0.16 -10.76 1.95
C GLY A 68 1.06 -10.76 3.18
N ARG A 69 2.20 -11.45 3.07
CA ARG A 69 3.21 -11.57 4.11
C ARG A 69 4.47 -10.79 3.74
N ILE A 70 5.01 -10.05 4.70
CA ILE A 70 6.35 -9.45 4.65
C ILE A 70 7.24 -10.30 5.54
N VAL A 71 8.41 -10.70 5.02
CA VAL A 71 9.44 -11.39 5.81
C VAL A 71 10.65 -10.49 5.94
N VAL A 72 11.13 -10.32 7.17
CA VAL A 72 12.29 -9.48 7.50
C VAL A 72 13.39 -10.32 8.13
N GLU A 73 14.63 -10.05 7.75
CA GLU A 73 15.85 -10.53 8.40
C GLU A 73 16.34 -9.44 9.36
N LEU A 74 16.62 -9.82 10.60
CA LEU A 74 17.10 -8.93 11.66
C LEU A 74 18.62 -9.01 11.79
N PHE A 75 19.28 -7.87 11.97
CA PHE A 75 20.73 -7.77 12.12
C PHE A 75 21.16 -7.96 13.58
N ASN A 76 20.78 -9.09 14.19
CA ASN A 76 21.11 -9.41 15.59
C ASN A 76 22.62 -9.55 15.85
N ASP A 77 23.43 -9.74 14.81
CA ASP A 77 24.89 -9.73 14.85
C ASP A 77 25.50 -8.32 15.01
N VAL A 78 24.77 -7.26 14.64
CA VAL A 78 25.22 -5.86 14.66
C VAL A 78 24.50 -5.05 15.74
N VAL A 79 23.19 -5.23 15.86
CA VAL A 79 22.31 -4.52 16.81
C VAL A 79 21.43 -5.51 17.60
N PRO A 80 22.02 -6.39 18.42
CA PRO A 80 21.28 -7.44 19.14
C PRO A 80 20.15 -6.91 20.02
N LYS A 81 20.33 -5.77 20.69
CA LYS A 81 19.30 -5.22 21.58
C LYS A 81 18.08 -4.73 20.79
N THR A 82 18.33 -4.06 19.66
CA THR A 82 17.30 -3.55 18.76
C THR A 82 16.58 -4.69 18.03
N ALA A 83 17.33 -5.69 17.56
CA ALA A 83 16.76 -6.88 16.94
C ALA A 83 15.89 -7.70 17.90
N GLU A 84 16.33 -7.91 19.15
CA GLU A 84 15.54 -8.61 20.16
C GLU A 84 14.26 -7.85 20.53
N ASN A 85 14.30 -6.51 20.59
CA ASN A 85 13.09 -5.70 20.78
C ASN A 85 12.05 -5.98 19.69
N PHE A 86 12.45 -5.93 18.42
CA PHE A 86 11.53 -6.16 17.32
C PHE A 86 11.02 -7.60 17.28
N ARG A 87 11.89 -8.60 17.46
CA ARG A 87 11.52 -10.02 17.49
C ARG A 87 10.51 -10.34 18.61
N ALA A 88 10.77 -9.82 19.81
CA ALA A 88 9.87 -9.98 20.95
C ALA A 88 8.51 -9.32 20.70
N LEU A 89 8.49 -8.12 20.09
CA LEU A 89 7.25 -7.46 19.68
C LEU A 89 6.54 -8.20 18.53
N CYS A 90 7.24 -8.96 17.68
CA CYS A 90 6.60 -9.85 16.70
C CYS A 90 5.96 -11.07 17.35
N THR A 91 6.57 -11.64 18.40
CA THR A 91 6.09 -12.87 19.06
C THR A 91 5.08 -12.62 20.18
N GLY A 92 5.10 -11.43 20.80
CA GLY A 92 4.24 -11.10 21.93
C GLY A 92 4.63 -11.80 23.24
N ASP A 93 5.84 -12.36 23.33
CA ASP A 93 6.28 -13.22 24.45
C ASP A 93 6.59 -12.48 25.75
N LYS A 94 6.67 -11.14 25.72
CA LYS A 94 6.96 -10.28 26.89
C LYS A 94 5.74 -9.81 27.67
N GLY A 95 4.53 -10.24 27.28
CA GLY A 95 3.31 -9.93 28.02
C GLY A 95 2.82 -8.50 27.84
N ILE A 96 2.39 -7.86 28.94
CA ILE A 96 1.79 -6.52 28.92
C ILE A 96 2.85 -5.46 29.25
N ALA A 97 2.83 -4.39 28.47
CA ALA A 97 3.70 -3.24 28.63
C ALA A 97 3.37 -2.50 29.94
N PRO A 98 4.35 -2.29 30.84
CA PRO A 98 4.09 -1.77 32.18
C PRO A 98 3.63 -0.30 32.20
N ASN A 99 4.00 0.51 31.22
CA ASN A 99 3.66 1.94 31.22
C ASN A 99 2.40 2.25 30.41
N THR A 100 2.19 1.53 29.30
CA THR A 100 1.05 1.74 28.39
C THR A 100 -0.13 0.80 28.67
N GLY A 101 0.08 -0.30 29.39
CA GLY A 101 -0.97 -1.27 29.74
C GLY A 101 -1.48 -2.12 28.56
N VAL A 102 -0.86 -2.02 27.38
CA VAL A 102 -1.20 -2.80 26.18
C VAL A 102 -0.25 -3.99 26.01
N PRO A 103 -0.64 -5.05 25.29
CA PRO A 103 0.28 -6.14 24.95
C PRO A 103 1.52 -5.63 24.19
N LEU A 104 2.71 -6.10 24.56
CA LEU A 104 3.96 -5.88 23.82
C LEU A 104 3.97 -6.74 22.54
N HIS A 105 3.07 -6.43 21.60
CA HIS A 105 2.82 -7.25 20.42
C HIS A 105 2.38 -6.40 19.22
N PHE A 106 2.96 -6.63 18.05
CA PHE A 106 2.58 -5.93 16.81
C PHE A 106 1.26 -6.40 16.21
N LYS A 107 0.76 -7.58 16.59
CA LYS A 107 -0.52 -8.08 16.10
C LYS A 107 -1.65 -7.12 16.47
N GLY A 108 -2.36 -6.64 15.46
CA GLY A 108 -3.42 -5.63 15.56
C GLY A 108 -2.94 -4.18 15.40
N SER A 109 -1.63 -3.92 15.47
CA SER A 109 -1.09 -2.57 15.24
C SER A 109 -1.16 -2.19 13.76
N CYS A 110 -1.16 -0.89 13.48
CA CYS A 110 -1.32 -0.34 12.13
C CYS A 110 -0.07 0.39 11.61
N PHE A 111 -0.01 0.55 10.30
CA PHE A 111 0.85 1.54 9.65
C PHE A 111 0.10 2.87 9.65
N HIS A 112 0.47 3.75 10.58
CA HIS A 112 -0.22 5.01 10.81
C HIS A 112 0.29 6.15 9.92
N ARG A 113 1.46 5.98 9.28
CA ARG A 113 2.07 7.00 8.42
C ARG A 113 2.76 6.39 7.21
N ILE A 114 2.38 6.82 6.00
CA ILE A 114 2.87 6.27 4.73
C ILE A 114 3.26 7.42 3.80
N ILE A 115 4.51 7.46 3.37
CA ILE A 115 4.98 8.48 2.41
C ILE A 115 5.50 7.77 1.18
N LYS A 116 4.77 7.93 0.07
CA LYS A 116 5.13 7.35 -1.21
C LYS A 116 6.51 7.84 -1.67
N GLY A 117 7.36 6.90 -2.08
CA GLY A 117 8.73 7.19 -2.48
C GLY A 117 9.67 7.47 -1.32
N PHE A 118 9.26 7.21 -0.07
CA PHE A 118 10.09 7.40 1.10
C PHE A 118 10.07 6.19 2.03
N MET A 119 8.98 5.98 2.79
CA MET A 119 8.88 4.94 3.82
C MET A 119 7.43 4.64 4.22
N ILE A 120 7.23 3.47 4.83
CA ILE A 120 6.00 3.09 5.54
C ILE A 120 6.34 2.93 7.02
N GLN A 121 5.60 3.59 7.90
CA GLN A 121 5.86 3.60 9.35
C GLN A 121 4.68 3.00 10.13
N GLY A 122 5.03 2.16 11.10
CA GLY A 122 4.09 1.46 11.97
C GLY A 122 4.71 1.16 13.33
N GLY A 123 4.11 0.22 14.06
CA GLY A 123 4.63 -0.23 15.36
C GLY A 123 4.29 0.68 16.54
N ASP A 124 3.36 1.63 16.38
CA ASP A 124 2.69 2.24 17.53
C ASP A 124 1.64 1.25 18.05
N ILE A 125 2.03 0.48 19.07
CA ILE A 125 1.21 -0.61 19.64
C ILE A 125 0.16 -0.10 20.63
N SER A 126 0.22 1.17 21.05
CA SER A 126 -0.66 1.71 22.10
C SER A 126 -1.68 2.71 21.57
N ALA A 127 -1.24 3.76 20.88
CA ALA A 127 -2.14 4.83 20.40
C ALA A 127 -2.54 4.61 18.92
N GLY A 128 -1.67 3.99 18.13
CA GLY A 128 -1.91 3.71 16.72
C GLY A 128 -1.93 4.96 15.82
N ASP A 129 -1.40 6.08 16.29
CA ASP A 129 -1.36 7.36 15.58
C ASP A 129 0.04 7.99 15.50
N GLY A 130 1.05 7.31 16.07
CA GLY A 130 2.44 7.75 16.07
C GLY A 130 2.86 8.45 17.38
N THR A 131 1.93 8.71 18.30
CA THR A 131 2.24 9.32 19.60
C THR A 131 2.66 8.31 20.67
N GLY A 132 2.38 7.02 20.44
CA GLY A 132 2.56 5.96 21.43
C GLY A 132 3.73 5.01 21.16
N GLY A 133 3.60 3.80 21.72
CA GLY A 133 4.57 2.72 21.61
C GLY A 133 5.48 2.59 22.83
N GLU A 134 5.89 1.36 23.11
CA GLU A 134 6.73 1.00 24.25
C GLU A 134 7.65 -0.16 23.86
N SER A 135 8.93 -0.08 24.25
CA SER A 135 9.88 -1.17 23.99
C SER A 135 9.75 -2.28 25.05
N ILE A 136 10.33 -3.44 24.76
CA ILE A 136 10.41 -4.52 25.76
C ILE A 136 11.30 -4.19 26.96
N TYR A 137 12.05 -3.08 26.90
CA TYR A 137 12.94 -2.60 27.95
C TYR A 137 12.34 -1.42 28.74
N GLY A 138 11.09 -1.03 28.46
CA GLY A 138 10.41 0.14 29.00
C GLY A 138 10.04 1.16 27.93
N LEU A 139 9.63 2.37 28.32
CA LEU A 139 9.14 3.41 27.39
C LEU A 139 10.08 3.67 26.21
N LYS A 140 11.38 3.82 26.49
CA LYS A 140 12.40 4.15 25.50
C LYS A 140 13.72 3.42 25.77
N PHE A 141 14.51 3.17 24.73
CA PHE A 141 15.87 2.67 24.84
C PHE A 141 16.84 3.40 23.89
N GLU A 142 18.13 3.31 24.22
CA GLU A 142 19.24 4.00 23.54
C GLU A 142 19.46 3.55 22.09
N ASP A 143 20.06 4.41 21.28
CA ASP A 143 20.56 4.07 19.95
C ASP A 143 21.77 3.14 20.07
N GLU A 144 21.67 1.93 19.55
CA GLU A 144 22.70 0.91 19.76
C GLU A 144 23.99 1.20 18.97
N ASN A 145 23.87 1.45 17.66
CA ASN A 145 24.91 2.02 16.82
C ASN A 145 24.32 2.48 15.46
N PHE A 146 25.14 3.11 14.63
CA PHE A 146 24.78 3.58 13.28
C PHE A 146 25.75 3.04 12.20
N GLU A 147 26.27 1.83 12.38
CA GLU A 147 27.20 1.21 11.41
C GLU A 147 26.51 0.97 10.05
N LEU A 148 25.25 0.53 10.11
CA LEU A 148 24.43 0.25 8.94
C LEU A 148 23.70 1.50 8.45
N LYS A 149 23.64 1.64 7.12
CA LYS A 149 23.06 2.81 6.43
C LYS A 149 21.78 2.46 5.69
N HIS A 150 20.97 3.47 5.39
CA HIS A 150 19.73 3.33 4.62
C HIS A 150 20.00 3.31 3.11
N GLU A 151 20.79 2.33 2.66
CA GLU A 151 21.39 2.34 1.32
C GLU A 151 20.43 1.94 0.19
N ARG A 152 19.34 1.25 0.51
CA ARG A 152 18.40 0.68 -0.46
C ARG A 152 16.97 0.67 0.06
N LYS A 153 16.04 0.26 -0.81
CA LYS A 153 14.65 -0.06 -0.42
C LYS A 153 14.62 -1.32 0.45
N GLY A 154 13.62 -1.41 1.31
CA GLY A 154 13.39 -2.55 2.19
C GLY A 154 14.26 -2.54 3.44
N MET A 155 14.92 -1.43 3.79
CA MET A 155 15.66 -1.35 5.06
C MET A 155 14.68 -1.13 6.20
N LEU A 156 14.84 -1.91 7.27
CA LEU A 156 14.03 -1.84 8.49
C LEU A 156 14.80 -1.04 9.55
N SER A 157 14.18 0.01 10.07
CA SER A 157 14.85 1.00 10.92
C SER A 157 13.92 1.57 12.00
N MET A 158 14.49 1.97 13.13
CA MET A 158 13.74 2.46 14.28
C MET A 158 13.24 3.89 14.05
N ALA A 159 11.95 4.12 14.32
CA ALA A 159 11.45 5.48 14.46
C ALA A 159 11.76 5.99 15.88
N ASN A 160 12.13 7.26 15.98
CA ASN A 160 12.47 7.91 17.24
C ASN A 160 12.00 9.38 17.23
N SER A 161 12.02 10.01 18.40
CA SER A 161 11.68 11.43 18.61
C SER A 161 12.92 12.23 19.01
N GLY A 162 14.09 11.83 18.50
CA GLY A 162 15.42 12.34 18.89
C GLY A 162 16.35 11.24 19.37
N PRO A 163 17.62 11.57 19.67
CA PRO A 163 18.62 10.59 20.10
C PRO A 163 18.17 9.77 21.31
N ASN A 164 18.42 8.47 21.28
CA ASN A 164 18.14 7.52 22.38
C ASN A 164 16.66 7.41 22.77
N THR A 165 15.74 7.59 21.83
CA THR A 165 14.29 7.50 22.07
C THR A 165 13.60 6.40 21.26
N ASN A 166 14.28 5.26 21.09
CA ASN A 166 13.71 4.10 20.41
C ASN A 166 12.62 3.45 21.27
N GLY A 167 11.47 3.13 20.68
CA GLY A 167 10.35 2.46 21.36
C GLY A 167 9.97 1.16 20.63
N SER A 168 8.70 1.03 20.25
CA SER A 168 8.21 -0.04 19.36
C SER A 168 8.06 0.38 17.91
N GLN A 169 8.02 1.69 17.63
CA GLN A 169 7.78 2.21 16.28
C GLN A 169 8.97 1.94 15.35
N PHE A 170 8.66 1.57 14.11
CA PHE A 170 9.62 1.28 13.06
C PHE A 170 9.13 1.79 11.72
N PHE A 171 10.04 1.90 10.76
CA PHE A 171 9.69 2.13 9.37
C PHE A 171 10.45 1.18 8.44
N ILE A 172 9.84 0.92 7.28
CA ILE A 172 10.45 0.20 6.16
C ILE A 172 10.65 1.20 5.04
N THR A 173 11.89 1.36 4.57
CA THR A 173 12.20 2.27 3.48
C THR A 173 11.67 1.73 2.15
N THR A 174 11.16 2.61 1.28
CA THR A 174 10.77 2.22 -0.08
C THR A 174 11.74 2.72 -1.14
N THR A 175 12.70 3.57 -0.73
CA THR A 175 13.82 4.08 -1.53
C THR A 175 15.09 4.14 -0.68
N ARG A 176 16.20 4.61 -1.26
CA ARG A 176 17.42 4.96 -0.52
C ARG A 176 17.22 6.26 0.24
N THR A 177 17.51 6.28 1.54
CA THR A 177 17.20 7.42 2.44
C THR A 177 18.40 7.85 3.29
N SER A 178 19.50 8.24 2.63
CA SER A 178 20.77 8.58 3.30
C SER A 178 20.71 9.76 4.28
N HIS A 179 19.67 10.59 4.21
CA HIS A 179 19.45 11.70 5.14
C HIS A 179 19.04 11.25 6.56
N LEU A 180 18.69 9.96 6.71
CA LEU A 180 18.38 9.28 7.98
C LEU A 180 19.61 8.60 8.61
N ASP A 181 20.73 8.50 7.88
CA ASP A 181 21.95 7.88 8.36
C ASP A 181 22.50 8.63 9.59
N GLY A 182 22.91 7.89 10.61
CA GLY A 182 23.39 8.45 11.88
C GLY A 182 22.29 9.00 12.79
N LYS A 183 21.01 8.89 12.42
CA LYS A 183 19.86 9.37 13.21
C LYS A 183 18.89 8.27 13.60
N HIS A 184 18.76 7.23 12.77
CA HIS A 184 17.86 6.11 12.99
C HIS A 184 18.65 4.80 12.92
N VAL A 185 18.45 3.92 13.88
CA VAL A 185 19.13 2.63 13.96
C VAL A 185 18.54 1.68 12.93
N VAL A 186 19.33 1.31 11.93
CA VAL A 186 19.00 0.26 10.96
C VAL A 186 19.23 -1.09 11.62
N PHE A 187 18.19 -1.93 11.68
CA PHE A 187 18.23 -3.19 12.41
C PHE A 187 17.74 -4.40 11.64
N GLY A 188 17.36 -4.23 10.37
CA GLY A 188 17.02 -5.36 9.51
C GLY A 188 16.79 -4.95 8.06
N LYS A 189 16.32 -5.92 7.27
CA LYS A 189 15.87 -5.71 5.90
C LYS A 189 14.72 -6.65 5.55
N VAL A 190 13.88 -6.25 4.61
CA VAL A 190 12.88 -7.11 3.96
C VAL A 190 13.62 -8.09 3.05
N VAL A 191 13.36 -9.38 3.25
CA VAL A 191 13.91 -10.47 2.41
C VAL A 191 12.88 -11.02 1.44
N LYS A 192 11.60 -11.06 1.83
CA LYS A 192 10.47 -11.46 0.98
C LYS A 192 9.27 -10.54 1.21
N GLY A 193 8.40 -10.40 0.22
CA GLY A 193 7.19 -9.58 0.35
C GLY A 193 7.44 -8.08 0.15
N MET A 194 8.52 -7.70 -0.53
CA MET A 194 8.75 -6.30 -0.91
C MET A 194 7.60 -5.76 -1.78
N GLY A 195 6.92 -6.63 -2.53
CA GLY A 195 5.73 -6.26 -3.26
C GLY A 195 4.55 -5.86 -2.37
N VAL A 196 4.39 -6.48 -1.20
CA VAL A 196 3.40 -6.08 -0.19
C VAL A 196 3.75 -4.70 0.39
N VAL A 197 5.03 -4.44 0.67
CA VAL A 197 5.51 -3.10 1.06
C VAL A 197 5.15 -2.05 0.00
N ARG A 198 5.27 -2.39 -1.29
CA ARG A 198 4.85 -1.52 -2.40
C ARG A 198 3.34 -1.34 -2.47
N SER A 199 2.53 -2.37 -2.20
CA SER A 199 1.08 -2.24 -2.10
C SER A 199 0.71 -1.23 -1.00
N ILE A 200 1.33 -1.34 0.18
CA ILE A 200 1.13 -0.40 1.30
C ILE A 200 1.52 1.03 0.90
N GLU A 201 2.69 1.21 0.28
CA GLU A 201 3.18 2.50 -0.20
C GLU A 201 2.22 3.21 -1.19
N HIS A 202 1.43 2.45 -1.94
CA HIS A 202 0.50 2.98 -2.94
C HIS A 202 -0.92 3.18 -2.42
N VAL A 203 -1.18 2.90 -1.13
CA VAL A 203 -2.44 3.25 -0.48
C VAL A 203 -2.59 4.76 -0.48
N THR A 204 -3.78 5.26 -0.82
CA THR A 204 -4.08 6.69 -0.77
C THR A 204 -3.98 7.20 0.65
N THR A 205 -3.27 8.30 0.86
CA THR A 205 -3.10 8.95 2.16
C THR A 205 -3.92 10.25 2.22
N GLY A 206 -4.40 10.57 3.41
CA GLY A 206 -5.06 11.83 3.74
C GLY A 206 -4.09 12.78 4.46
N ASP A 207 -4.63 13.57 5.38
CA ASP A 207 -3.85 14.48 6.22
C ASP A 207 -2.81 13.71 7.07
N ASP A 208 -1.69 14.37 7.37
CA ASP A 208 -0.56 13.84 8.15
C ASP A 208 0.04 12.53 7.61
N ASP A 209 -0.07 12.30 6.29
CA ASP A 209 0.38 11.09 5.60
C ASP A 209 -0.31 9.80 6.11
N ARG A 210 -1.47 9.92 6.75
CA ARG A 210 -2.23 8.78 7.29
C ARG A 210 -2.97 8.05 6.15
N PRO A 211 -2.90 6.72 6.06
CA PRO A 211 -3.64 6.01 5.02
C PRO A 211 -5.16 6.13 5.20
N THR A 212 -5.86 6.29 4.07
CA THR A 212 -7.33 6.36 4.00
C THR A 212 -7.99 5.00 4.26
N LEU A 213 -7.26 3.90 4.01
CA LEU A 213 -7.66 2.55 4.36
C LEU A 213 -6.78 2.04 5.50
N ASP A 214 -7.39 1.37 6.48
CA ASP A 214 -6.66 0.78 7.59
C ASP A 214 -5.64 -0.25 7.09
N VAL A 215 -4.35 0.02 7.26
CA VAL A 215 -3.28 -0.97 6.99
C VAL A 215 -2.83 -1.57 8.31
N LYS A 216 -3.12 -2.86 8.53
CA LYS A 216 -2.91 -3.54 9.82
C LYS A 216 -2.01 -4.75 9.70
N ILE A 217 -1.22 -4.99 10.75
CA ILE A 217 -0.49 -6.24 10.96
C ILE A 217 -1.47 -7.21 11.61
N VAL A 218 -2.08 -8.09 10.82
CA VAL A 218 -3.11 -9.02 11.32
C VAL A 218 -2.53 -10.19 12.09
N ASP A 219 -1.27 -10.54 11.81
CA ASP A 219 -0.55 -11.60 12.49
C ASP A 219 0.95 -11.39 12.29
N CYS A 220 1.77 -11.78 13.27
CA CYS A 220 3.22 -11.66 13.20
C CYS A 220 3.88 -12.71 14.09
N GLY A 221 5.17 -12.94 13.86
CA GLY A 221 5.94 -13.90 14.64
C GLY A 221 7.36 -14.06 14.14
N GLU A 222 8.10 -14.92 14.81
CA GLU A 222 9.43 -15.37 14.41
C GLU A 222 9.31 -16.60 13.51
N ILE A 223 10.19 -16.70 12.50
CA ILE A 223 10.32 -17.88 11.64
C ILE A 223 11.54 -18.66 12.12
N PRO A 224 11.38 -19.90 12.62
CA PRO A 224 12.50 -20.75 13.00
C PRO A 224 13.47 -21.01 11.84
N GLU A 225 14.71 -21.31 12.19
CA GLU A 225 15.73 -21.65 11.19
C GLU A 225 15.34 -22.94 10.44
N GLY A 226 15.45 -22.91 9.11
CA GLY A 226 15.07 -24.04 8.25
C GLY A 226 13.57 -24.18 7.98
N GLU A 227 12.71 -23.39 8.62
CA GLU A 227 11.29 -23.35 8.27
C GLU A 227 11.01 -22.52 7.02
N ASP A 228 9.90 -22.88 6.35
CA ASP A 228 9.37 -22.16 5.20
C ASP A 228 8.94 -20.75 5.61
N ASP A 229 9.24 -19.77 4.75
CA ASP A 229 8.87 -18.37 4.94
C ASP A 229 7.32 -18.19 4.92
N GLY A 230 6.59 -19.17 4.39
CA GLY A 230 5.13 -19.19 4.31
C GLY A 230 4.57 -18.11 3.40
N ILE A 231 5.37 -17.71 2.40
CA ILE A 231 4.99 -16.82 1.29
C ILE A 231 4.27 -17.59 0.17
N SER A 232 4.55 -18.89 0.04
CA SER A 232 3.87 -19.80 -0.88
C SER A 232 2.63 -20.39 -0.21
N ASN A 233 1.56 -20.62 -0.99
CA ASN A 233 0.28 -21.13 -0.48
C ASN A 233 -0.27 -20.33 0.72
N PHE A 234 -0.02 -19.02 0.74
CA PHE A 234 -0.38 -18.14 1.86
C PHE A 234 -1.89 -18.16 2.17
N PHE A 235 -2.74 -18.27 1.14
CA PHE A 235 -4.19 -18.37 1.27
C PHE A 235 -4.71 -19.80 1.50
N LYS A 236 -3.82 -20.80 1.63
CA LYS A 236 -4.13 -22.22 1.85
C LYS A 236 -5.07 -22.81 0.80
N ASP A 237 -4.90 -22.41 -0.46
CA ASP A 237 -5.75 -22.78 -1.58
C ASP A 237 -5.06 -23.70 -2.60
N GLY A 238 -3.83 -24.14 -2.31
CA GLY A 238 -3.03 -25.03 -3.13
C GLY A 238 -2.12 -24.30 -4.13
N ASP A 239 -2.18 -22.97 -4.19
CA ASP A 239 -1.30 -22.16 -5.05
C ASP A 239 0.11 -22.07 -4.43
N THR A 240 1.03 -22.89 -4.90
CA THR A 240 2.40 -22.99 -4.38
C THR A 240 3.33 -21.87 -4.86
N TYR A 241 2.89 -21.00 -5.75
CA TYR A 241 3.72 -19.90 -6.25
C TYR A 241 3.68 -18.72 -5.25
N PRO A 242 4.80 -18.02 -5.00
CA PRO A 242 4.77 -16.76 -4.26
C PRO A 242 3.91 -15.70 -4.96
N ASP A 243 3.31 -14.77 -4.22
CA ASP A 243 2.47 -13.73 -4.83
C ASP A 243 3.24 -12.78 -5.75
N TRP A 244 4.54 -12.61 -5.49
CA TRP A 244 5.45 -11.83 -6.33
C TRP A 244 6.56 -12.73 -6.88
N PRO A 245 6.80 -12.74 -8.20
CA PRO A 245 7.81 -13.62 -8.80
C PRO A 245 9.24 -13.28 -8.34
N ALA A 246 9.49 -12.05 -7.89
CA ALA A 246 10.78 -11.65 -7.30
C ALA A 246 11.06 -12.33 -5.95
N ASP A 247 10.05 -12.94 -5.32
CA ASP A 247 10.19 -13.68 -4.06
C ASP A 247 10.47 -15.19 -4.30
N LEU A 248 10.61 -15.65 -5.55
CA LEU A 248 11.09 -17.00 -5.83
C LEU A 248 12.54 -17.17 -5.34
N ASP A 249 12.85 -18.31 -4.71
CA ASP A 249 14.22 -18.61 -4.27
C ASP A 249 15.17 -18.82 -5.45
N GLU A 250 14.68 -19.51 -6.48
CA GLU A 250 15.37 -19.71 -7.74
C GLU A 250 14.48 -19.21 -8.88
N SER A 251 15.04 -18.39 -9.76
CA SER A 251 14.36 -17.92 -10.97
C SER A 251 14.56 -18.93 -12.10
N PRO A 252 13.51 -19.63 -12.55
CA PRO A 252 13.66 -20.62 -13.62
C PRO A 252 14.03 -19.95 -14.94
N ASN A 253 14.95 -20.55 -15.68
CA ASN A 253 15.35 -20.05 -17.01
C ASN A 253 14.42 -20.55 -18.13
N GLU A 254 13.62 -21.57 -17.84
CA GLU A 254 12.77 -22.24 -18.82
C GLU A 254 11.45 -21.49 -19.02
N LEU A 255 11.21 -21.04 -20.25
CA LEU A 255 9.96 -20.36 -20.62
C LEU A 255 8.72 -21.24 -20.39
N GLU A 256 8.87 -22.56 -20.51
CA GLU A 256 7.80 -23.53 -20.27
C GLU A 256 7.31 -23.46 -18.83
N TRP A 257 8.23 -23.43 -17.86
CA TRP A 257 7.89 -23.29 -16.45
C TRP A 257 7.09 -22.01 -16.16
N TRP A 258 7.49 -20.88 -16.73
CA TRP A 258 6.76 -19.62 -16.59
C TRP A 258 5.36 -19.70 -17.20
N THR A 259 5.25 -20.33 -18.37
CA THR A 259 3.99 -20.53 -19.08
C THR A 259 3.04 -21.42 -18.27
N GLU A 260 3.54 -22.52 -17.72
CA GLU A 260 2.79 -23.44 -16.89
C GLU A 260 2.33 -22.75 -15.61
N SER A 261 3.23 -22.02 -14.93
CA SER A 261 2.92 -21.26 -13.71
C SER A 261 1.79 -20.27 -13.94
N VAL A 262 1.84 -19.49 -15.02
CA VAL A 262 0.76 -18.54 -15.38
C VAL A 262 -0.56 -19.28 -15.64
N ASN A 263 -0.52 -20.41 -16.35
CA ASN A 263 -1.74 -21.19 -16.63
C ASN A 263 -2.34 -21.80 -15.36
N ASN A 264 -1.51 -22.28 -14.44
CA ASN A 264 -1.94 -22.80 -13.13
C ASN A 264 -2.57 -21.70 -12.30
N ILE A 265 -1.91 -20.55 -12.14
CA ILE A 265 -2.43 -19.39 -11.40
C ILE A 265 -3.75 -18.88 -12.02
N LYS A 266 -3.83 -18.81 -13.35
CA LYS A 266 -5.07 -18.46 -14.07
C LYS A 266 -6.20 -19.45 -13.77
N THR A 267 -5.90 -20.74 -13.67
CA THR A 267 -6.88 -21.78 -13.35
C THR A 267 -7.43 -21.61 -11.94
N PHE A 268 -6.57 -21.35 -10.94
CA PHE A 268 -7.03 -20.98 -9.59
C PHE A 268 -7.97 -19.77 -9.63
N GLY A 269 -7.64 -18.72 -10.40
CA GLY A 269 -8.52 -17.56 -10.59
C GLY A 269 -9.88 -17.93 -11.18
N ASN A 270 -9.92 -18.82 -12.18
CA ASN A 270 -11.17 -19.31 -12.76
C ASN A 270 -12.00 -20.10 -11.75
N ASP A 271 -11.38 -20.87 -10.87
CA ASP A 271 -12.09 -21.65 -9.87
C ASP A 271 -12.71 -20.78 -8.79
N TYR A 272 -12.02 -19.72 -8.33
CA TYR A 272 -12.62 -18.69 -7.49
C TYR A 272 -13.75 -17.94 -8.19
N TYR A 273 -13.60 -17.65 -9.49
CA TYR A 273 -14.66 -17.01 -10.27
C TYR A 273 -15.94 -17.87 -10.32
N LYS A 274 -15.81 -19.19 -10.52
CA LYS A 274 -16.95 -20.12 -10.48
C LYS A 274 -17.62 -20.16 -9.11
N LYS A 275 -16.84 -20.05 -8.03
CA LYS A 275 -17.32 -19.95 -6.64
C LYS A 275 -17.93 -18.57 -6.31
N GLN A 276 -17.95 -17.63 -7.26
CA GLN A 276 -18.41 -16.25 -7.09
C GLN A 276 -17.58 -15.41 -6.12
N ASP A 277 -16.37 -15.86 -5.76
CA ASP A 277 -15.40 -15.06 -5.02
C ASP A 277 -14.58 -14.23 -6.03
N TYR A 278 -15.19 -13.12 -6.47
CA TYR A 278 -14.59 -12.26 -7.49
C TYR A 278 -13.36 -11.51 -6.98
N LYS A 279 -13.22 -11.29 -5.67
CA LYS A 279 -12.05 -10.63 -5.07
C LYS A 279 -10.83 -11.53 -5.15
N MET A 280 -10.95 -12.78 -4.70
CA MET A 280 -9.85 -13.75 -4.81
C MET A 280 -9.54 -14.09 -6.26
N ALA A 281 -10.56 -14.24 -7.11
CA ALA A 281 -10.36 -14.42 -8.56
C ALA A 281 -9.51 -13.29 -9.15
N GLN A 282 -9.84 -12.03 -8.81
CA GLN A 282 -9.08 -10.87 -9.26
C GLN A 282 -7.64 -10.89 -8.74
N LYS A 283 -7.41 -11.24 -7.46
CA LYS A 283 -6.05 -11.36 -6.90
C LYS A 283 -5.21 -12.38 -7.68
N LYS A 284 -5.77 -13.56 -7.97
CA LYS A 284 -5.09 -14.59 -8.78
C LYS A 284 -4.84 -14.14 -10.22
N TYR A 285 -5.77 -13.44 -10.87
CA TYR A 285 -5.53 -12.90 -12.21
C TYR A 285 -4.43 -11.82 -12.23
N ARG A 286 -4.40 -10.92 -11.25
CA ARG A 286 -3.30 -9.94 -11.12
C ARG A 286 -1.97 -10.63 -10.87
N LYS A 287 -1.95 -11.69 -10.05
CA LYS A 287 -0.76 -12.53 -9.85
C LYS A 287 -0.31 -13.19 -11.15
N ALA A 288 -1.23 -13.78 -11.92
CA ALA A 288 -0.91 -14.37 -13.21
C ALA A 288 -0.29 -13.33 -14.17
N LEU A 289 -0.77 -12.08 -14.17
CA LEU A 289 -0.16 -10.99 -14.94
C LEU A 289 1.26 -10.65 -14.47
N ARG A 290 1.55 -10.69 -13.16
CA ARG A 290 2.90 -10.45 -12.64
C ARG A 290 3.90 -11.51 -13.12
N TYR A 291 3.46 -12.77 -13.20
CA TYR A 291 4.27 -13.88 -13.71
C TYR A 291 4.39 -13.89 -15.24
N LEU A 292 3.61 -13.07 -15.94
CA LEU A 292 3.51 -13.08 -17.40
C LEU A 292 4.49 -12.13 -18.10
N ASP A 293 5.39 -11.44 -17.39
CA ASP A 293 6.19 -10.36 -17.97
C ASP A 293 7.34 -10.81 -18.90
N ILE A 294 7.21 -11.99 -19.52
CA ILE A 294 8.04 -12.49 -20.62
C ILE A 294 7.13 -13.13 -21.69
N CYS A 295 6.82 -12.37 -22.74
CA CYS A 295 6.53 -12.84 -24.10
C CYS A 295 5.30 -13.73 -24.44
N LEU A 296 4.12 -13.62 -23.80
CA LEU A 296 2.92 -14.36 -24.25
C LEU A 296 1.66 -13.49 -24.45
N ARG A 297 1.56 -12.83 -25.61
CA ARG A 297 0.44 -11.93 -25.99
C ARG A 297 -0.95 -12.57 -25.87
N LYS A 298 -1.12 -13.83 -26.28
CA LYS A 298 -2.43 -14.52 -26.29
C LYS A 298 -2.96 -14.81 -24.87
N THR A 299 -2.08 -15.25 -23.96
CA THR A 299 -2.43 -15.52 -22.56
C THR A 299 -2.77 -14.23 -21.82
N LYS A 300 -2.04 -13.15 -22.13
CA LYS A 300 -2.26 -11.81 -21.55
C LYS A 300 -3.65 -11.26 -21.84
N SER A 301 -4.08 -11.33 -23.10
CA SER A 301 -5.43 -10.89 -23.51
C SER A 301 -6.54 -11.68 -22.80
N GLN A 302 -6.37 -13.00 -22.59
CA GLN A 302 -7.34 -13.81 -21.84
C GLN A 302 -7.43 -13.41 -20.36
N ILE A 303 -6.29 -13.17 -19.71
CA ILE A 303 -6.26 -12.80 -18.29
C ILE A 303 -6.90 -11.43 -18.09
N PHE A 304 -6.58 -10.44 -18.92
CA PHE A 304 -7.24 -9.14 -18.88
C PHE A 304 -8.74 -9.23 -19.10
N THR A 305 -9.16 -10.03 -20.09
CA THR A 305 -10.58 -10.29 -20.32
C THR A 305 -11.23 -10.80 -19.03
N ASN A 306 -10.67 -11.83 -18.38
CA ASN A 306 -11.17 -12.40 -17.13
C ASN A 306 -11.17 -11.41 -15.95
N SER A 307 -10.10 -10.64 -15.80
CA SER A 307 -9.98 -9.57 -14.79
C SER A 307 -11.07 -8.52 -14.96
N SER A 308 -11.35 -8.08 -16.19
CA SER A 308 -12.42 -7.10 -16.49
C SER A 308 -13.80 -7.59 -16.01
N ALA A 309 -14.14 -8.86 -16.24
CA ALA A 309 -15.42 -9.38 -15.74
C ALA A 309 -15.50 -9.44 -14.22
N CYS A 310 -14.39 -9.69 -13.53
CA CYS A 310 -14.37 -9.60 -12.07
C CYS A 310 -14.64 -8.17 -11.61
N LYS A 311 -13.92 -7.20 -12.20
CA LYS A 311 -14.09 -5.77 -11.90
C LYS A 311 -15.51 -5.27 -12.14
N LEU A 312 -16.12 -5.70 -13.25
CA LEU A 312 -17.53 -5.41 -13.55
C LEU A 312 -18.46 -5.95 -12.44
N LYS A 313 -18.23 -7.18 -11.97
CA LYS A 313 -19.01 -7.79 -10.87
C LYS A 313 -18.78 -7.10 -9.53
N LEU A 314 -17.59 -6.55 -9.31
CA LEU A 314 -17.22 -5.77 -8.13
C LEU A 314 -17.67 -4.30 -8.21
N GLY A 315 -18.23 -3.85 -9.33
CA GLY A 315 -18.68 -2.47 -9.54
C GLY A 315 -17.57 -1.48 -9.93
N ASP A 316 -16.34 -1.94 -10.16
CA ASP A 316 -15.22 -1.12 -10.66
C ASP A 316 -15.29 -0.97 -12.19
N LEU A 317 -16.20 -0.13 -12.65
CA LEU A 317 -16.45 0.08 -14.09
C LEU A 317 -15.23 0.67 -14.82
N LYS A 318 -14.52 1.61 -14.19
CA LYS A 318 -13.34 2.27 -14.78
C LYS A 318 -12.18 1.28 -14.94
N GLY A 319 -11.90 0.48 -13.92
CA GLY A 319 -10.85 -0.52 -13.99
C GLY A 319 -11.21 -1.67 -14.94
N ALA A 320 -12.49 -2.01 -15.09
CA ALA A 320 -12.96 -3.00 -16.05
C ALA A 320 -12.71 -2.52 -17.50
N LEU A 321 -13.07 -1.27 -17.80
CA LEU A 321 -12.82 -0.65 -19.11
C LEU A 321 -11.32 -0.61 -19.47
N LEU A 322 -10.49 -0.27 -18.50
CA LEU A 322 -9.05 -0.24 -18.73
C LEU A 322 -8.49 -1.63 -19.07
N ASP A 323 -8.94 -2.68 -18.36
CA ASP A 323 -8.53 -4.07 -18.65
C ASP A 323 -9.01 -4.51 -20.04
N THR A 324 -10.21 -4.12 -20.47
CA THR A 324 -10.69 -4.46 -21.81
C THR A 324 -9.90 -3.74 -22.90
N GLU A 325 -9.53 -2.48 -22.71
CA GLU A 325 -8.63 -1.77 -23.64
C GLU A 325 -7.28 -2.48 -23.78
N PHE A 326 -6.68 -2.92 -22.68
CA PHE A 326 -5.44 -3.70 -22.72
C PHE A 326 -5.62 -5.05 -23.42
N ALA A 327 -6.75 -5.73 -23.18
CA ALA A 327 -7.06 -6.99 -23.85
C ALA A 327 -7.22 -6.85 -25.37
N VAL A 328 -7.78 -5.74 -25.85
CA VAL A 328 -7.98 -5.43 -27.28
C VAL A 328 -6.67 -5.03 -27.96
N ARG A 329 -5.80 -4.26 -27.29
CA ARG A 329 -4.49 -3.85 -27.85
C ARG A 329 -3.56 -5.04 -28.11
N ASP A 330 -3.61 -6.07 -27.27
CA ASP A 330 -2.73 -7.24 -27.38
C ASP A 330 -3.24 -8.34 -28.33
N GLY A 331 -4.45 -8.20 -28.90
CA GLY A 331 -5.02 -9.18 -29.82
C GLY A 331 -6.05 -8.57 -30.77
N GLU A 332 -5.68 -8.39 -32.04
CA GLU A 332 -6.46 -7.69 -33.08
C GLU A 332 -7.86 -8.30 -33.36
N ASN A 333 -8.19 -9.48 -32.82
CA ASN A 333 -9.44 -10.21 -33.07
C ASN A 333 -10.10 -10.80 -31.80
N ASN A 334 -9.97 -10.19 -30.61
CA ASN A 334 -10.61 -10.71 -29.39
C ASN A 334 -12.08 -10.24 -29.25
N ALA A 335 -13.01 -10.99 -29.85
CA ALA A 335 -14.45 -10.72 -29.77
C ALA A 335 -14.98 -10.68 -28.33
N LYS A 336 -14.43 -11.50 -27.42
CA LYS A 336 -14.82 -11.55 -26.01
C LYS A 336 -14.40 -10.29 -25.23
N ALA A 337 -13.22 -9.73 -25.55
CA ALA A 337 -12.79 -8.46 -24.98
C ALA A 337 -13.66 -7.29 -25.47
N LEU A 338 -13.97 -7.24 -26.78
CA LEU A 338 -14.87 -6.25 -27.37
C LEU A 338 -16.30 -6.35 -26.81
N PHE A 339 -16.80 -7.57 -26.60
CA PHE A 339 -18.09 -7.81 -25.97
C PHE A 339 -18.12 -7.28 -24.53
N ARG A 340 -17.09 -7.54 -23.73
CA ARG A 340 -16.98 -7.04 -22.35
C ARG A 340 -16.85 -5.52 -22.29
N GLN A 341 -16.07 -4.93 -23.20
CA GLN A 341 -15.97 -3.48 -23.34
C GLN A 341 -17.35 -2.86 -23.60
N GLY A 342 -18.14 -3.48 -24.49
CA GLY A 342 -19.53 -3.07 -24.73
C GLY A 342 -20.41 -3.20 -23.49
N GLN A 343 -20.27 -4.26 -22.69
CA GLN A 343 -21.01 -4.43 -21.43
C GLN A 343 -20.66 -3.37 -20.39
N GLU A 344 -19.39 -3.02 -20.26
CA GLU A 344 -18.86 -2.03 -19.31
C GLU A 344 -19.37 -0.61 -19.63
N LEU A 345 -19.33 -0.24 -20.91
CA LEU A 345 -19.87 1.03 -21.40
C LEU A 345 -21.41 1.07 -21.34
N PHE A 346 -22.07 -0.09 -21.34
CA PHE A 346 -23.53 -0.21 -21.34
C PHE A 346 -24.15 -0.41 -19.94
N PHE A 347 -23.35 -0.74 -18.92
CA PHE A 347 -23.85 -1.15 -17.60
C PHE A 347 -24.63 0.00 -16.93
N PRO A 348 -25.91 -0.19 -16.60
CA PRO A 348 -26.70 0.82 -15.91
C PRO A 348 -26.30 0.82 -14.42
N LEU A 349 -25.86 1.97 -13.90
CA LEU A 349 -25.99 2.24 -12.46
C LEU A 349 -27.46 2.03 -12.09
N ASN A 350 -27.73 1.11 -11.17
CA ASN A 350 -29.00 1.03 -10.46
C ASN A 350 -29.21 2.38 -9.76
N ILE A 351 -30.07 3.21 -10.33
CA ILE A 351 -30.60 4.42 -9.69
C ILE A 351 -31.55 3.92 -8.60
N SER A 352 -31.01 3.66 -7.41
CA SER A 352 -31.81 3.37 -6.21
C SER A 352 -31.27 4.08 -4.96
N VAL A 353 -30.25 4.94 -5.10
CA VAL A 353 -29.66 5.69 -3.97
C VAL A 353 -29.82 7.21 -4.10
N LEU A 354 -30.49 7.72 -5.15
CA LEU A 354 -30.73 9.15 -5.33
C LEU A 354 -32.20 9.54 -5.18
N LEU A 355 -32.86 9.09 -4.11
CA LEU A 355 -34.27 9.46 -3.84
C LEU A 355 -34.63 9.53 -2.34
N LEU A 356 -33.66 9.83 -1.45
CA LEU A 356 -33.94 9.98 -0.01
C LEU A 356 -33.66 11.37 0.58
N VAL A 357 -33.53 12.40 -0.25
CA VAL A 357 -33.74 13.77 0.22
C VAL A 357 -34.44 14.52 -0.89
N ILE A 358 -35.72 14.81 -0.69
CA ILE A 358 -36.41 16.08 -0.99
C ILE A 358 -37.86 15.83 -0.61
N ASN A 359 -38.23 16.27 0.60
CA ASN A 359 -39.60 16.62 0.89
C ASN A 359 -39.61 18.09 1.36
N VAL A 360 -40.24 18.90 0.52
CA VAL A 360 -40.92 20.18 0.77
C VAL A 360 -40.09 21.47 1.03
N SER A 361 -40.26 22.38 0.06
CA SER A 361 -40.34 23.85 0.14
C SER A 361 -39.07 24.70 0.34
N HIS A 362 -38.55 25.30 -0.75
CA HIS A 362 -38.85 26.70 -1.10
C HIS A 362 -38.28 27.10 -2.47
N PHE A 363 -38.93 28.10 -3.04
CA PHE A 363 -38.92 28.58 -4.41
C PHE A 363 -37.71 29.49 -4.73
N LEU A 364 -37.26 29.44 -5.99
CA LEU A 364 -36.75 30.57 -6.77
C LEU A 364 -35.40 31.23 -6.40
N LEU A 365 -34.28 30.47 -6.42
CA LEU A 365 -32.98 31.02 -6.85
C LEU A 365 -32.01 29.98 -7.46
N LEU A 366 -32.49 28.77 -7.79
CA LEU A 366 -31.64 27.66 -8.27
C LEU A 366 -31.78 27.33 -9.77
N LEU A 367 -32.44 28.17 -10.56
CA LEU A 367 -32.72 27.86 -11.97
C LEU A 367 -31.58 28.19 -12.94
N LEU A 368 -30.52 28.88 -12.50
CA LEU A 368 -29.28 29.04 -13.29
C LEU A 368 -28.18 28.03 -12.93
N CYS A 369 -28.23 27.41 -11.74
CA CYS A 369 -27.28 26.38 -11.35
C CYS A 369 -27.70 24.98 -11.86
N CYS A 370 -29.00 24.71 -11.95
CA CYS A 370 -29.51 23.42 -12.44
C CYS A 370 -29.27 23.16 -13.94
N PHE A 371 -29.04 24.19 -14.78
CA PHE A 371 -28.80 23.97 -16.21
C PHE A 371 -27.37 23.51 -16.55
N ARG A 372 -26.37 23.86 -15.73
CA ARG A 372 -25.01 23.30 -15.84
C ARG A 372 -24.90 21.91 -15.21
N VAL A 373 -25.68 21.64 -14.15
CA VAL A 373 -25.70 20.32 -13.51
C VAL A 373 -26.49 19.29 -14.32
N LEU A 374 -27.57 19.66 -15.02
CA LEU A 374 -28.30 18.74 -15.91
C LEU A 374 -27.58 18.46 -17.23
N THR A 375 -26.76 19.39 -17.75
CA THR A 375 -25.90 19.12 -18.91
C THR A 375 -24.69 18.28 -18.53
N TYR A 376 -24.10 18.49 -17.34
CA TYR A 376 -23.03 17.65 -16.79
C TYR A 376 -23.52 16.25 -16.39
N GLN A 377 -24.72 16.12 -15.82
CA GLN A 377 -25.38 14.83 -15.57
C GLN A 377 -25.86 14.16 -16.87
N ALA A 378 -26.21 14.92 -17.91
CA ALA A 378 -26.47 14.37 -19.24
C ALA A 378 -25.17 13.91 -19.93
N TYR A 379 -24.03 14.58 -19.73
CA TYR A 379 -22.70 14.15 -20.20
C TYR A 379 -22.18 12.93 -19.42
N MET A 380 -22.47 12.83 -18.12
CA MET A 380 -22.14 11.68 -17.27
C MET A 380 -23.10 10.48 -17.48
N ALA A 381 -24.33 10.72 -17.94
CA ALA A 381 -25.27 9.68 -18.41
C ALA A 381 -25.01 9.24 -19.87
N LEU A 382 -24.07 9.90 -20.55
CA LEU A 382 -23.50 9.54 -21.85
C LEU A 382 -22.10 8.93 -21.66
N HIS A 383 -21.91 8.10 -20.63
CA HIS A 383 -20.88 7.07 -20.71
C HIS A 383 -21.09 6.33 -22.03
N ASP A 384 -20.04 6.31 -22.84
CA ASP A 384 -20.03 6.31 -24.30
C ASP A 384 -20.93 5.26 -24.98
N ILE A 385 -22.24 5.50 -25.04
CA ILE A 385 -23.22 4.60 -25.67
C ILE A 385 -22.87 4.42 -27.16
N ASP A 386 -22.33 5.48 -27.77
CA ASP A 386 -21.86 5.46 -29.15
C ASP A 386 -20.66 4.50 -29.32
N ALA A 387 -19.64 4.59 -28.47
CA ALA A 387 -18.54 3.61 -28.46
C ALA A 387 -19.00 2.21 -28.04
N ALA A 388 -19.96 2.05 -27.14
CA ALA A 388 -20.54 0.75 -26.79
C ALA A 388 -21.17 0.08 -28.01
N VAL A 389 -21.96 0.85 -28.79
CA VAL A 389 -22.56 0.39 -30.04
C VAL A 389 -21.48 0.07 -31.07
N GLU A 390 -20.40 0.84 -31.15
CA GLU A 390 -19.28 0.58 -32.04
C GLU A 390 -18.52 -0.71 -31.66
N SER A 391 -18.22 -0.92 -30.38
CA SER A 391 -17.57 -2.13 -29.88
C SER A 391 -18.45 -3.37 -30.11
N PHE A 392 -19.76 -3.29 -29.88
CA PHE A 392 -20.67 -4.40 -30.20
C PHE A 392 -20.77 -4.68 -31.71
N LYS A 393 -20.69 -3.65 -32.58
CA LYS A 393 -20.63 -3.85 -34.03
C LYS A 393 -19.34 -4.58 -34.43
N LYS A 394 -18.19 -4.16 -33.89
CA LYS A 394 -16.89 -4.82 -34.13
C LYS A 394 -16.88 -6.26 -33.61
N ALA A 395 -17.48 -6.52 -32.44
CA ALA A 395 -17.63 -7.87 -31.92
C ALA A 395 -18.50 -8.75 -32.84
N LEU A 396 -19.60 -8.21 -33.37
CA LEU A 396 -20.49 -8.93 -34.28
C LEU A 396 -19.87 -9.19 -35.66
N THR A 397 -18.96 -8.33 -36.14
CA THR A 397 -18.21 -8.63 -37.38
C THR A 397 -17.26 -9.81 -37.22
N LEU A 398 -16.75 -10.04 -36.01
CA LEU A 398 -15.87 -11.19 -35.71
C LEU A 398 -16.67 -12.47 -35.44
N GLU A 399 -17.80 -12.37 -34.72
CA GLU A 399 -18.66 -13.51 -34.39
C GLU A 399 -20.13 -13.25 -34.81
N PRO A 400 -20.44 -13.38 -36.12
CA PRO A 400 -21.75 -12.99 -36.67
C PRO A 400 -22.93 -13.86 -36.20
N ASN A 401 -22.66 -15.02 -35.60
CA ASN A 401 -23.68 -15.96 -35.15
C ASN A 401 -23.98 -15.88 -33.64
N ASP A 402 -23.24 -15.07 -32.87
CA ASP A 402 -23.45 -14.97 -31.43
C ASP A 402 -24.77 -14.26 -31.08
N ALA A 403 -25.67 -14.97 -30.41
CA ALA A 403 -26.98 -14.46 -30.02
C ALA A 403 -26.90 -13.41 -28.89
N GLY A 404 -25.88 -13.49 -28.02
CA GLY A 404 -25.64 -12.56 -26.94
C GLY A 404 -25.21 -11.18 -27.45
N ILE A 405 -24.23 -11.14 -28.36
CA ILE A 405 -23.78 -9.90 -29.01
C ILE A 405 -24.94 -9.21 -29.75
N LYS A 406 -25.76 -9.97 -30.48
CA LYS A 406 -26.95 -9.44 -31.18
C LYS A 406 -27.96 -8.81 -30.21
N LYS A 407 -28.23 -9.47 -29.09
CA LYS A 407 -29.16 -9.00 -28.07
C LYS A 407 -28.66 -7.70 -27.41
N GLU A 408 -27.40 -7.66 -27.00
CA GLU A 408 -26.81 -6.48 -26.36
C GLU A 408 -26.68 -5.30 -27.35
N LEU A 409 -26.33 -5.55 -28.62
CA LEU A 409 -26.31 -4.53 -29.67
C LEU A 409 -27.70 -3.92 -29.89
N ALA A 410 -28.76 -4.74 -29.90
CA ALA A 410 -30.13 -4.26 -30.03
C ALA A 410 -30.55 -3.40 -28.82
N ALA A 411 -30.17 -3.81 -27.61
CA ALA A 411 -30.43 -3.06 -26.38
C ALA A 411 -29.68 -1.72 -26.35
N ALA A 412 -28.40 -1.71 -26.75
CA ALA A 412 -27.56 -0.51 -26.89
C ALA A 412 -28.14 0.48 -27.90
N ARG A 413 -28.51 0.02 -29.10
CA ARG A 413 -29.18 0.86 -30.12
C ARG A 413 -30.49 1.45 -29.63
N LYS A 414 -31.30 0.68 -28.89
CA LYS A 414 -32.57 1.17 -28.31
C LYS A 414 -32.32 2.27 -27.29
N LYS A 415 -31.32 2.12 -26.41
CA LYS A 415 -30.93 3.17 -25.45
C LYS A 415 -30.38 4.42 -26.15
N LEU A 416 -29.56 4.26 -27.20
CA LEU A 416 -29.02 5.38 -27.99
C LEU A 416 -30.14 6.19 -28.65
N ILE A 417 -31.09 5.52 -29.29
CA ILE A 417 -32.27 6.18 -29.90
C ILE A 417 -33.08 6.92 -28.82
N GLY A 418 -33.27 6.31 -27.64
CA GLY A 418 -33.93 6.96 -26.50
C GLY A 418 -33.19 8.19 -25.98
N ALA A 419 -31.85 8.13 -25.91
CA ALA A 419 -31.01 9.26 -25.53
C ALA A 419 -31.06 10.40 -26.55
N ILE A 420 -30.99 10.10 -27.85
CA ILE A 420 -31.12 11.08 -28.94
C ILE A 420 -32.50 11.74 -28.92
N LYS A 421 -33.58 10.96 -28.72
CA LYS A 421 -34.95 11.50 -28.58
C LYS A 421 -35.07 12.44 -27.38
N ARG A 422 -34.49 12.08 -26.23
CA ARG A 422 -34.48 12.94 -25.03
C ARG A 422 -33.67 14.22 -25.26
N LYS A 423 -32.49 14.15 -25.88
CA LYS A 423 -31.70 15.34 -26.27
C LYS A 423 -32.49 16.27 -27.19
N ARG A 424 -33.17 15.73 -28.21
CA ARG A 424 -34.02 16.50 -29.13
C ARG A 424 -35.21 17.13 -28.40
N HIS A 425 -35.83 16.41 -27.46
CA HIS A 425 -36.93 16.94 -26.66
C HIS A 425 -36.46 18.10 -25.75
N ILE A 426 -35.33 17.95 -25.06
CA ILE A 426 -34.74 19.01 -24.23
C ILE A 426 -34.39 20.23 -25.09
N ALA A 427 -33.73 20.05 -26.24
CA ALA A 427 -33.41 21.15 -27.15
C ALA A 427 -34.66 21.89 -27.64
N ARG A 428 -35.76 21.15 -27.88
CA ARG A 428 -37.05 21.73 -28.30
C ARG A 428 -37.73 22.50 -27.17
N CYS A 429 -37.67 21.99 -25.93
CA CYS A 429 -38.14 22.70 -24.75
C CYS A 429 -37.30 23.97 -24.46
N SER A 430 -35.98 23.90 -24.59
CA SER A 430 -35.10 25.06 -24.42
C SER A 430 -35.37 26.16 -25.44
N ASN A 431 -35.56 25.80 -26.72
CA ASN A 431 -35.96 26.77 -27.73
C ASN A 431 -37.32 27.39 -27.43
N ASN A 432 -38.32 26.60 -27.02
CA ASN A 432 -39.64 27.11 -26.65
C ASN A 432 -39.61 28.04 -25.42
N ILE A 433 -38.73 27.77 -24.44
CA ILE A 433 -38.52 28.66 -23.28
C ILE A 433 -37.87 29.98 -23.72
N CYS A 434 -36.86 29.94 -24.60
CA CYS A 434 -36.26 31.16 -25.17
C CYS A 434 -37.27 32.00 -25.98
N TYR A 435 -38.16 31.34 -26.74
CA TYR A 435 -39.25 32.02 -27.44
C TYR A 435 -40.29 32.63 -26.48
N ALA A 436 -40.64 31.91 -25.41
CA ALA A 436 -41.57 32.41 -24.37
C ALA A 436 -40.98 33.57 -23.56
N SER A 437 -39.68 33.56 -23.27
CA SER A 437 -39.01 34.70 -22.63
C SER A 437 -38.91 35.91 -23.57
N ALA A 438 -38.70 35.69 -24.87
CA ALA A 438 -38.65 36.77 -25.85
C ALA A 438 -40.04 37.39 -26.10
N SER A 439 -41.12 36.61 -26.00
CA SER A 439 -42.50 37.11 -26.08
C SER A 439 -42.90 37.89 -24.82
N GLN A 440 -42.55 37.39 -23.63
CA GLN A 440 -42.80 38.12 -22.36
C GLN A 440 -42.02 39.44 -22.30
N SER A 441 -40.79 39.50 -22.80
CA SER A 441 -40.01 40.75 -22.90
C SER A 441 -40.63 41.76 -23.88
N ARG A 442 -41.31 41.28 -24.94
CA ARG A 442 -42.04 42.16 -25.87
C ARG A 442 -43.36 42.67 -25.29
N GLU A 443 -44.10 41.84 -24.56
CA GLU A 443 -45.32 42.25 -23.85
C GLU A 443 -45.02 43.25 -22.72
N LEU A 444 -43.91 43.06 -21.98
CA LEU A 444 -43.45 44.02 -20.97
C LEU A 444 -43.03 45.37 -21.59
N ASN A 445 -42.35 45.35 -22.74
CA ASN A 445 -42.01 46.59 -23.47
C ASN A 445 -43.24 47.28 -24.08
N SER A 446 -44.32 46.57 -24.39
CA SER A 446 -45.58 47.20 -24.83
C SER A 446 -46.43 47.73 -23.67
N LEU A 447 -46.31 47.14 -22.48
CA LEU A 447 -47.03 47.56 -21.28
C LEU A 447 -46.35 48.73 -20.54
N PHE A 448 -45.02 48.86 -20.66
CA PHE A 448 -44.23 49.93 -20.01
C PHE A 448 -43.59 50.91 -21.01
N GLY A 449 -44.05 50.90 -22.27
CA GLY A 449 -43.60 51.81 -23.34
C GLY A 449 -44.17 53.23 -23.20
N GLY A 450 -43.88 53.90 -22.09
CA GLY A 450 -44.22 55.29 -21.84
C GLY A 450 -43.69 55.69 -20.47
N TYR A 451 -42.87 56.74 -20.42
CA TYR A 451 -42.13 57.24 -19.24
C TYR A 451 -40.83 56.47 -18.93
N TYR A 452 -39.72 56.90 -19.53
CA TYR A 452 -38.79 57.85 -18.90
C TYR A 452 -37.72 58.25 -19.94
N SER A 453 -37.55 59.55 -20.12
CA SER A 453 -36.48 60.16 -20.91
C SER A 453 -35.50 60.86 -19.97
N TYR A 454 -34.23 60.84 -20.38
CA TYR A 454 -33.04 61.58 -19.93
C TYR A 454 -32.20 61.08 -18.76
N GLY A 455 -30.91 60.89 -19.07
CA GLY A 455 -29.82 60.76 -18.12
C GLY A 455 -28.47 60.41 -18.79
N ASN A 456 -27.98 61.28 -19.66
CA ASN A 456 -26.62 61.25 -20.22
C ASN A 456 -25.57 61.17 -19.09
N VAL A 457 -24.77 60.11 -19.05
CA VAL A 457 -23.43 60.13 -18.43
C VAL A 457 -22.50 59.31 -19.34
N GLY A 458 -21.57 60.00 -19.98
CA GLY A 458 -20.55 59.41 -20.84
C GLY A 458 -19.23 59.10 -20.13
N TYR A 459 -18.33 58.54 -20.95
CA TYR A 459 -16.89 58.26 -20.79
C TYR A 459 -16.50 56.80 -20.48
N PRO A 460 -15.33 56.33 -20.98
CA PRO A 460 -15.06 56.08 -22.40
C PRO A 460 -14.51 54.66 -22.64
N MET A 461 -14.50 54.24 -23.91
CA MET A 461 -13.78 53.05 -24.38
C MET A 461 -12.29 53.37 -24.55
N ASP A 462 -11.43 52.51 -23.99
CA ASP A 462 -10.05 52.32 -24.46
C ASP A 462 -9.77 50.80 -24.53
N GLN A 463 -9.38 50.38 -25.74
CA GLN A 463 -8.78 49.12 -26.22
C GLN A 463 -9.51 47.77 -26.05
#